data_AF-A0A923K7S5-F1
#
_entry.id   AF-A0A923K7S5-F1
#
_cell.length_a   1.000
_cell.length_b   1.000
_cell.length_c   1.000
_cell.angle_alpha   90.00
_cell.angle_beta   90.00
_cell.angle_gamma   90.00
#
_symmetry.space_group_name_H-M   'P 1'
#
loop_
_entity.id
_entity.type
_entity.pdbx_description
1 polymer ?
#
loop_
_entity_poly.entity_id
_entity_poly.type
_entity_poly.pdbx_seq_one_letter_code
_entity_poly.pdbx_strand_id
1 'polypeptide(L)'
;MKISRLEAFALEKLLQPQSPKAFAIAQPAFQVLERTQTKAGFYSIIQLPASMESLHDDAELKWLFKLKQSKAKGYFVCWAESATTLCLEAVISKGTCPPEFSLEQLA
;
A
#
# COMPACT_ATOMS: atom_id res chain seq x y z
N MET A 1 -11.74 3.75 -7.57
CA MET A 1 -11.38 2.39 -8.05
C MET A 1 -11.36 1.43 -6.87
N LYS A 2 -11.49 0.12 -7.10
CA LYS A 2 -11.31 -0.87 -6.01
C LYS A 2 -9.82 -1.05 -5.72
N ILE A 3 -9.52 -1.44 -4.48
CA ILE A 3 -8.18 -1.84 -4.08
C ILE A 3 -7.80 -3.16 -4.78
N SER A 4 -6.58 -3.22 -5.30
CA SER A 4 -5.99 -4.40 -5.90
C SER A 4 -5.48 -5.35 -4.82
N ARG A 5 -5.17 -6.59 -5.23
CA ARG A 5 -4.59 -7.59 -4.31
C ARG A 5 -3.26 -7.15 -3.72
N LEU A 6 -2.44 -6.45 -4.50
CA LEU A 6 -1.12 -5.99 -4.06
C LEU A 6 -1.23 -4.84 -3.06
N GLU A 7 -2.10 -3.88 -3.31
CA GLU A 7 -2.38 -2.79 -2.37
C GLU A 7 -2.97 -3.33 -1.06
N ALA A 8 -3.94 -4.25 -1.15
CA ALA A 8 -4.53 -4.88 0.04
C ALA A 8 -3.49 -5.65 0.86
N PHE A 9 -2.57 -6.37 0.20
CA PHE A 9 -1.45 -7.05 0.84
C PHE A 9 -0.49 -6.07 1.52
N ALA A 10 -0.15 -4.98 0.85
CA ALA A 10 0.75 -3.96 1.40
C ALA A 10 0.14 -3.29 2.64
N LEU A 11 -1.13 -2.87 2.55
CA LEU A 11 -1.85 -2.29 3.69
C LEU A 11 -1.99 -3.29 4.85
N GLU A 12 -2.22 -4.58 4.57
CA GLU A 12 -2.22 -5.59 5.62
C GLU A 12 -0.87 -5.60 6.35
N LYS A 13 0.25 -5.64 5.64
CA LYS A 13 1.58 -5.67 6.28
C LYS A 13 1.93 -4.40 7.04
N LEU A 14 1.47 -3.25 6.57
CA LEU A 14 1.75 -1.96 7.19
C LEU A 14 0.84 -1.68 8.38
N LEU A 15 -0.47 -1.97 8.28
CA LEU A 15 -1.47 -1.56 9.25
C LEU A 15 -1.84 -2.65 10.27
N GLN A 16 -1.67 -3.93 9.92
CA GLN A 16 -1.99 -5.04 10.84
C GLN A 16 -1.22 -4.99 12.16
N PRO A 17 0.08 -4.61 12.22
CA PRO A 17 0.80 -4.48 13.49
C PRO A 17 0.19 -3.40 14.41
N GLN A 18 -0.35 -2.33 13.83
CA GLN A 18 -0.88 -1.18 14.57
C GLN A 18 -2.33 -1.42 15.03
N SER A 19 -3.16 -2.04 14.19
CA SER A 19 -4.59 -2.24 14.49
C SER A 19 -5.22 -3.40 13.70
N PRO A 20 -4.97 -4.66 14.07
CA PRO A 20 -5.37 -5.84 13.29
C PRO A 20 -6.89 -5.97 13.08
N LYS A 21 -7.67 -5.66 14.13
CA LYS A 21 -9.14 -5.77 14.09
C LYS A 21 -9.77 -4.66 13.26
N ALA A 22 -9.28 -3.43 13.39
CA ALA A 22 -9.81 -2.29 12.65
C ALA A 22 -9.54 -2.45 11.15
N PHE A 23 -8.35 -2.93 10.76
CA PHE A 23 -8.02 -3.18 9.36
C PHE A 23 -8.92 -4.26 8.73
N ALA A 24 -9.11 -5.41 9.40
CA ALA A 24 -9.94 -6.49 8.86
C ALA A 24 -11.39 -6.08 8.60
N ILE A 25 -11.93 -5.16 9.41
CA ILE A 25 -13.29 -4.62 9.27
C ILE A 25 -13.33 -3.54 8.18
N ALA A 26 -12.29 -2.72 8.08
CA ALA A 26 -12.19 -1.58 7.17
C ALA A 26 -11.79 -1.97 5.73
N GLN A 27 -11.10 -3.10 5.54
CA GLN A 27 -10.53 -3.53 4.25
C GLN A 27 -11.52 -3.44 3.06
N PRO A 28 -12.80 -3.84 3.20
CA PRO A 28 -13.76 -3.74 2.10
C PRO A 28 -14.15 -2.31 1.72
N ALA A 29 -13.90 -1.33 2.59
CA ALA A 29 -14.32 0.06 2.43
C ALA A 29 -13.22 0.99 1.89
N PHE A 30 -11.98 0.50 1.72
CA PHE A 30 -10.92 1.30 1.10
C PHE A 30 -11.22 1.55 -0.37
N GLN A 31 -11.05 2.80 -0.80
CA GLN A 31 -11.25 3.20 -2.17
C GLN A 31 -9.98 3.86 -2.71
N VAL A 32 -9.48 3.37 -3.85
CA VAL A 32 -8.33 3.99 -4.50
C VAL A 32 -8.83 5.17 -5.34
N LEU A 33 -8.36 6.36 -5.01
CA LEU A 33 -8.67 7.62 -5.69
C LEU A 33 -7.75 7.81 -6.89
N GLU A 34 -6.45 7.58 -6.69
CA GLU A 34 -5.42 7.69 -7.72
C GLU A 34 -4.49 6.48 -7.65
N ARG A 35 -3.99 6.06 -8.82
CA ARG A 35 -2.99 5.02 -8.94
C ARG A 35 -2.06 5.33 -10.09
N THR A 36 -0.76 5.38 -9.82
CA THR A 36 0.25 5.80 -10.79
C THR A 36 1.45 4.85 -10.77
N GLN A 37 1.82 4.35 -11.95
CA GLN A 37 3.01 3.53 -12.14
C GLN A 37 4.25 4.42 -12.10
N THR A 38 5.29 3.97 -11.39
CA THR A 38 6.62 4.59 -11.41
C THR A 38 7.63 3.63 -12.03
N LYS A 39 8.84 4.14 -12.29
CA LYS A 39 9.96 3.31 -12.77
C LYS A 39 10.35 2.22 -11.78
N ALA A 40 10.03 2.40 -10.49
CA ALA A 40 10.45 1.51 -9.41
C ALA A 40 9.29 0.70 -8.80
N GLY A 41 8.05 0.91 -9.24
CA GLY A 41 6.86 0.29 -8.66
C GLY A 41 5.64 1.15 -8.91
N PHE A 42 4.89 1.50 -7.88
CA PHE A 42 3.70 2.36 -8.02
C PHE A 42 3.46 3.17 -6.75
N TYR A 43 2.62 4.19 -6.86
CA TYR A 43 1.95 4.76 -5.70
C TYR A 43 0.44 4.84 -5.93
N SER A 44 -0.30 4.83 -4.84
CA SER A 44 -1.75 4.92 -4.80
C SER A 44 -2.20 5.88 -3.72
N ILE A 45 -3.17 6.74 -4.03
CA ILE A 45 -3.87 7.56 -3.06
C ILE A 45 -5.17 6.85 -2.69
N ILE A 46 -5.34 6.54 -1.42
CA ILE A 46 -6.39 5.67 -0.91
C ILE A 46 -7.24 6.44 0.09
N GLN A 47 -8.54 6.52 -0.17
CA GLN A 47 -9.54 7.01 0.76
C GLN A 47 -9.68 6.02 1.92
N LEU A 48 -9.47 6.50 3.13
CA LEU A 48 -9.73 5.78 4.36
C LEU A 48 -11.22 5.82 4.70
N PRO A 49 -11.77 4.72 5.26
CA PRO A 49 -13.10 4.77 5.87
C PRO A 49 -13.06 5.55 7.19
N ALA A 50 -14.20 6.13 7.57
CA ALA A 50 -14.34 6.94 8.79
C ALA A 50 -13.85 6.22 10.07
N SER A 51 -13.98 4.90 10.12
CA SER A 51 -13.51 4.07 11.25
C SER A 51 -11.97 4.01 11.39
N MET A 52 -11.23 4.49 10.41
CA MET A 52 -9.76 4.56 10.41
C MET A 52 -9.25 6.00 10.28
N GLU A 53 -10.10 7.02 10.49
CA GLU A 53 -9.65 8.41 10.59
C GLU A 53 -8.70 8.65 11.78
N SER A 54 -8.54 7.73 12.73
CA SER A 54 -7.56 7.88 13.81
C SER A 54 -6.14 7.41 13.45
N LEU A 55 -5.90 6.98 12.20
CA LEU A 55 -4.56 6.56 11.75
C LEU A 55 -3.57 7.73 11.52
N HIS A 56 -4.01 8.98 11.76
CA HIS A 56 -3.23 10.22 11.53
C HIS A 56 -2.04 10.43 12.46
N ASP A 57 -2.03 9.77 13.61
CA ASP A 57 -0.96 9.98 14.60
C ASP A 57 0.32 9.20 14.27
N ASP A 58 0.29 8.32 13.27
CA ASP A 58 1.41 7.45 12.96
C ASP A 58 2.28 8.00 11.82
N ALA A 59 3.57 8.12 12.16
CA ALA A 59 4.68 8.34 11.25
C ALA A 59 4.64 7.35 10.06
N GLU A 60 5.33 7.71 8.98
CA GLU A 60 5.61 6.85 7.82
C GLU A 60 5.80 5.38 8.25
N LEU A 61 4.85 4.51 7.88
CA LEU A 61 4.93 3.09 8.15
C LEU A 61 5.66 2.44 6.99
N LYS A 62 6.67 1.63 7.28
CA LYS A 62 7.51 0.99 6.26
C LYS A 62 7.66 -0.50 6.52
N TRP A 63 7.47 -1.28 5.47
CA TRP A 63 7.65 -2.73 5.52
C TRP A 63 8.56 -3.21 4.38
N LEU A 64 9.69 -3.82 4.76
CA LEU A 64 10.71 -4.31 3.82
C LEU A 64 10.42 -5.75 3.39
N PHE A 65 10.62 -6.05 2.11
CA PHE A 65 10.52 -7.42 1.58
C PHE A 65 11.64 -7.80 0.63
N LYS A 66 11.76 -9.12 0.42
CA LYS A 66 12.67 -9.73 -0.55
C LYS A 66 11.83 -10.58 -1.51
N LEU A 67 12.03 -10.37 -2.81
CA LEU A 67 11.39 -11.20 -3.84
C LEU A 67 12.27 -12.43 -4.06
N LYS A 68 11.72 -13.61 -3.72
CA LYS A 68 12.46 -14.88 -3.76
C LYS A 68 13.01 -15.20 -5.15
N GLN A 69 12.31 -14.81 -6.21
CA GLN A 69 12.63 -15.20 -7.59
C GLN A 69 13.75 -14.35 -8.23
N SER A 70 13.95 -13.11 -7.82
CA SER A 70 14.79 -12.14 -8.56
C SER A 70 15.98 -11.59 -7.75
N LYS A 71 16.22 -12.08 -6.52
CA LYS A 71 17.13 -11.44 -5.52
C LYS A 71 16.82 -9.95 -5.28
N ALA A 72 15.72 -9.43 -5.82
CA ALA A 72 15.29 -8.07 -5.69
C ALA A 72 14.80 -7.82 -4.26
N LYS A 73 14.98 -6.59 -3.82
CA LYS A 73 14.46 -6.12 -2.54
C LYS A 73 13.56 -4.95 -2.80
N GLY A 74 12.48 -4.88 -2.05
CA GLY A 74 11.56 -3.77 -2.13
C GLY A 74 11.04 -3.41 -0.75
N TYR A 75 10.19 -2.40 -0.73
CA TYR A 75 9.46 -2.02 0.44
C TYR A 75 8.10 -1.48 0.03
N PHE A 76 7.14 -1.68 0.93
CA PHE A 76 5.93 -0.87 0.95
C PHE A 76 6.12 0.21 1.99
N VAL A 77 5.57 1.37 1.71
CA VAL A 77 5.53 2.48 2.65
C VAL A 77 4.17 3.15 2.57
N CYS A 78 3.60 3.57 3.69
CA CYS A 78 2.41 4.39 3.69
C CYS A 78 2.48 5.51 4.72
N TRP A 79 1.83 6.62 4.41
CA TRP A 79 1.67 7.76 5.29
C TRP A 79 0.30 8.40 5.08
N ALA A 80 -0.24 9.02 6.13
CA ALA A 80 -1.40 9.87 5.99
C ALA A 80 -1.03 11.08 5.13
N GLU A 81 -1.73 11.27 4.02
CA GLU A 81 -1.59 12.46 3.18
C GLU A 81 -2.54 13.56 3.65
N SER A 82 -3.71 13.18 4.17
CA SER A 82 -4.68 14.08 4.77
C SER A 82 -5.49 13.35 5.84
N ALA A 83 -6.43 14.07 6.47
CA ALA A 83 -7.37 13.54 7.45
C ALA A 83 -8.22 12.34 6.95
N THR A 84 -8.27 12.09 5.65
CA THR A 84 -9.09 11.01 5.11
C THR A 84 -8.38 10.23 4.00
N THR A 85 -7.15 10.59 3.65
CA THR A 85 -6.38 9.92 2.59
C THR A 85 -5.06 9.38 3.10
N LEU A 86 -4.72 8.19 2.60
CA LEU A 86 -3.46 7.50 2.82
C LEU A 86 -2.75 7.39 1.48
N CYS A 87 -1.49 7.81 1.43
CA CYS A 87 -0.61 7.45 0.33
C CYS A 87 0.02 6.09 0.63
N LEU A 88 -0.02 5.19 -0.36
CA LEU A 88 0.67 3.91 -0.35
C LEU A 88 1.65 3.87 -1.51
N GLU A 89 2.91 3.62 -1.24
CA GLU A 89 3.94 3.44 -2.27
C GLU A 89 4.59 2.06 -2.16
N ALA A 90 4.82 1.45 -3.32
CA ALA A 90 5.59 0.23 -3.47
C ALA A 90 6.86 0.54 -4.28
N VAL A 91 8.02 0.22 -3.70
CA VAL A 91 9.32 0.51 -4.32
C VAL A 91 10.17 -0.74 -4.40
N ILE A 92 10.69 -1.02 -5.59
CA ILE A 92 11.71 -2.03 -5.84
C ILE A 92 13.07 -1.33 -5.84
N SER A 93 13.81 -1.49 -4.74
CA SER A 93 15.07 -0.82 -4.48
C SER A 93 16.27 -1.38 -5.26
N LYS A 94 16.19 -2.63 -5.73
CA LYS A 94 17.25 -3.29 -6.51
C LYS A 94 16.64 -4.29 -7.50
N GLY A 95 17.00 -4.15 -8.77
CA GLY A 95 16.53 -5.00 -9.86
C GLY A 95 15.43 -4.35 -10.70
N THR A 96 14.91 -5.10 -11.67
CA THR A 96 13.79 -4.68 -12.51
C THR A 96 12.49 -4.72 -11.72
N CYS A 97 11.63 -3.72 -11.89
CA CYS A 97 10.27 -3.74 -11.36
C CYS A 97 9.53 -4.96 -11.93
N PRO A 98 9.09 -5.91 -11.10
CA PRO A 98 8.41 -7.10 -11.59
C PRO A 98 7.05 -6.75 -12.24
N PRO A 99 6.54 -7.59 -13.17
CA PRO A 99 5.22 -7.40 -13.76
C PRO A 99 4.09 -7.38 -12.74
N GLU A 100 4.22 -8.09 -11.61
CA GLU A 100 3.20 -8.08 -10.56
C GLU A 100 3.06 -6.72 -9.85
N PHE A 101 4.06 -5.83 -9.99
CA PHE A 101 4.01 -4.42 -9.57
C PHE A 101 3.61 -3.48 -10.70
N SER A 102 3.26 -4.02 -11.88
CA SER A 102 2.74 -3.25 -13.01
C SER A 102 1.22 -3.10 -12.90
N LEU A 103 0.73 -1.88 -13.16
CA LEU A 103 -0.70 -1.56 -13.11
C LEU A 103 -1.56 -2.38 -14.07
N GLU A 104 -0.99 -2.87 -15.17
CA GLU A 104 -1.72 -3.63 -16.20
C GLU A 104 -2.22 -4.99 -15.69
N GLN A 105 -1.64 -5.54 -14.62
CA GLN A 105 -2.06 -6.81 -14.02
C GLN A 105 -2.94 -6.63 -12.76
N LEU A 106 -3.17 -5.39 -12.33
CA LEU A 106 -3.90 -5.05 -11.10
C LEU A 106 -5.30 -4.45 -11.37
N ALA A 107 -5.68 -4.32 -12.65
CA ALA A 107 -6.97 -3.79 -13.12
C ALA A 107 -8.05 -4.90 -13.26
#